data_AF-A0A3M1RQS3-F1
#
_entry.id   AF-A0A3M1RQS3-F1
#
_cell.length_a   1.000
_cell.length_b   1.000
_cell.length_c   1.000
_cell.angle_alpha   90.00
_cell.angle_beta   90.00
_cell.angle_gamma   90.00
#
_symmetry.space_group_name_H-M   'P 1'
#
loop_
_entity.id
_entity.type
_entity.pdbx_description
1 polymer ?
#
loop_
_entity_poly.entity_id
_entity_poly.type
_entity_poly.pdbx_seq_one_letter_code
_entity_poly.pdbx_strand_id
1 'polypeptide(L)'
;REQAEAISRRVFEEWERNEVAAFMPGDTHQLRSVDVRFENASSDLILLPVYLLTYTYRDKKYHFLINGQTGKHYGTKPLSWAKIGLAAAAGIAALLVVAGVLWLLV
;
A
#
# COMPACT_ATOMS: atom_id res chain seq x y z
N ARG A 1 -4.71 22.08 -1.56
CA ARG A 1 -3.65 22.74 -0.75
C ARG A 1 -3.85 22.42 0.72
N GLU A 2 -5.01 22.71 1.31
CA GLU A 2 -5.35 22.36 2.70
C GLU A 2 -5.14 20.87 3.05
N GLN A 3 -5.62 19.94 2.21
CA GLN A 3 -5.38 18.51 2.42
C GLN A 3 -3.88 18.14 2.41
N ALA A 4 -3.09 18.77 1.54
CA ALA A 4 -1.65 18.50 1.46
C ALA A 4 -0.94 19.05 2.71
N GLU A 5 -1.34 20.24 3.18
CA GLU A 5 -0.82 20.80 4.43
C GLU A 5 -1.15 19.91 5.63
N ALA A 6 -2.39 19.44 5.74
CA ALA A 6 -2.81 18.53 6.82
C ALA A 6 -2.01 17.21 6.81
N ILE A 7 -1.76 16.64 5.63
CA ILE A 7 -0.93 15.44 5.48
C ILE A 7 0.52 15.74 5.89
N SER A 8 1.11 16.83 5.38
CA SER A 8 2.48 17.22 5.72
C SER A 8 2.65 17.41 7.23
N ARG A 9 1.75 18.16 7.88
CA ARG A 9 1.78 18.39 9.34
C ARG A 9 1.75 17.09 10.11
N ARG A 10 0.84 16.18 9.76
CA ARG A 10 0.76 14.84 10.39
C ARG A 10 2.07 14.06 10.23
N VAL A 11 2.64 14.04 9.02
CA VAL A 11 3.91 13.31 8.77
C VAL A 11 5.05 13.90 9.57
N PHE A 12 5.17 15.23 9.63
CA PHE A 12 6.19 15.90 10.45
C PHE A 12 5.99 15.67 11.95
N GLU A 13 4.75 15.72 12.44
CA GLU A 13 4.43 15.41 13.84
C GLU A 13 4.77 13.96 14.22
N GLU A 14 4.50 13.01 13.32
CA GLU A 14 4.88 11.60 13.50
C GLU A 14 6.40 11.42 13.49
N TRP A 15 7.10 12.08 12.56
CA TRP A 15 8.57 12.07 12.51
C TRP A 15 9.20 12.64 13.78
N GLU A 16 8.82 13.84 14.21
CA GLU A 16 9.32 14.47 15.44
C GLU A 16 9.04 13.58 16.67
N ARG A 17 7.83 13.02 16.78
CA ARG A 17 7.51 12.10 17.87
C ARG A 17 8.43 10.87 17.87
N ASN A 18 8.69 10.28 16.70
CA ASN A 18 9.51 9.08 16.58
C ASN A 18 10.98 9.39 16.89
N GLU A 19 11.51 10.52 16.44
CA GLU A 19 12.88 10.96 16.75
C GLU A 19 13.05 11.23 18.24
N VAL A 20 12.12 11.95 18.87
CA VAL A 20 12.14 12.20 20.33
C VAL A 20 12.03 10.87 21.10
N ALA A 21 11.17 9.96 20.66
CA ALA A 21 11.03 8.64 21.28
C ALA A 21 12.32 7.80 21.14
N ALA A 22 13.00 7.86 20.00
CA ALA A 22 14.25 7.15 19.76
C ALA A 22 15.43 7.74 20.56
N PHE A 23 15.41 9.06 20.79
CA PHE A 23 16.43 9.75 21.57
C PHE A 23 16.30 9.52 23.10
N MET A 24 15.08 9.29 23.60
CA MET A 24 14.85 9.09 25.04
C MET A 24 15.15 7.64 25.47
N PRO A 25 16.01 7.42 26.49
CA PRO A 25 16.23 6.08 27.05
C PRO A 25 15.00 5.59 27.81
N GLY A 26 14.51 4.40 27.43
CA GLY A 26 13.19 3.87 27.79
C GLY A 26 12.99 3.42 29.24
N ASP A 27 14.05 3.38 30.06
CA ASP A 27 13.95 2.85 31.43
C ASP A 27 13.50 3.92 32.46
N THR A 28 13.75 5.20 32.19
CA THR A 28 13.46 6.31 33.12
C THR A 28 12.53 7.36 32.51
N HIS A 29 12.53 7.50 31.18
CA HIS A 29 11.79 8.55 30.49
C HIS A 29 10.61 7.96 29.71
N GLN A 30 9.41 8.43 30.03
CA GLN A 30 8.20 8.10 29.28
C GLN A 30 7.73 9.33 28.49
N LEU A 31 7.68 9.19 27.17
CA LEU A 31 7.18 10.25 26.29
C LEU A 31 5.66 10.42 26.50
N ARG A 32 5.25 11.52 27.14
CA ARG A 32 3.83 11.81 27.41
C ARG A 32 3.14 12.52 26.25
N SER A 33 3.78 13.56 25.73
CA SER A 33 3.24 14.39 24.65
C SER A 33 4.38 15.11 23.94
N VAL A 34 4.24 15.28 22.63
CA VAL A 34 5.08 16.16 21.80
C VAL A 34 4.12 17.15 21.16
N ASP A 35 4.37 18.43 21.39
CA ASP A 35 3.62 19.55 20.80
C ASP A 35 4.51 20.18 19.73
N VAL A 36 4.15 20.00 18.46
CA VAL A 36 4.90 20.54 17.32
C VAL A 36 4.22 21.81 16.85
N ARG A 37 4.94 22.93 16.93
CA ARG A 37 4.46 24.23 16.46
C ARG A 37 5.14 24.59 15.16
N PHE A 38 4.33 24.82 14.13
CA PHE A 38 4.83 25.26 12.84
C PHE A 38 4.66 26.76 12.71
N GLU A 39 5.76 27.48 12.53
CA GLU A 39 5.77 28.93 12.28
C GLU A 39 6.16 29.20 10.82
N ASN A 40 5.53 30.20 10.19
CA ASN A 40 5.86 30.65 8.83
C ASN A 40 5.86 29.55 7.75
N ALA A 41 4.94 28.58 7.83
CA ALA A 41 4.86 27.51 6.83
C ALA A 41 4.47 28.07 5.45
N SER A 42 5.32 27.83 4.45
CA SER A 42 5.06 28.12 3.03
C SER A 42 4.80 26.82 2.25
N SER A 43 4.20 26.95 1.06
CA SER A 43 4.01 25.81 0.16
C SER A 43 4.60 26.14 -1.21
N ASP A 44 5.67 25.44 -1.56
CA ASP A 44 6.26 25.51 -2.88
C ASP A 44 5.68 24.43 -3.79
N LEU A 45 5.54 24.75 -5.07
CA LEU A 45 5.10 23.78 -6.06
C LEU A 45 6.29 22.92 -6.47
N ILE A 46 6.21 21.62 -6.17
CA ILE A 46 7.20 20.64 -6.61
C ILE A 46 6.59 19.70 -7.65
N LEU A 47 7.40 19.25 -8.60
CA LEU A 47 7.04 18.20 -9.54
C LEU A 47 7.52 16.86 -9.01
N LEU A 48 6.59 15.94 -8.76
CA LEU A 48 6.90 14.58 -8.36
C LEU A 48 7.02 13.68 -9.60
N PRO A 49 8.07 12.86 -9.71
CA PRO A 49 8.22 11.97 -10.85
C PRO A 49 7.24 10.79 -10.71
N VAL A 50 6.18 10.79 -11.50
CA VAL A 50 5.18 9.72 -11.56
C VAL A 50 4.92 9.36 -13.02
N TYR A 51 5.03 8.08 -13.35
CA TYR A 51 4.67 7.57 -14.67
C TYR A 51 3.25 7.02 -14.63
N LEU A 52 2.39 7.50 -15.54
CA LEU A 52 1.01 7.04 -15.68
C LEU A 52 0.86 6.33 -17.03
N LEU A 53 0.53 5.04 -16.98
CA LEU A 53 0.11 4.26 -18.14
C LEU A 53 -1.40 4.02 -18.06
N THR A 54 -2.12 4.46 -19.09
CA THR A 54 -3.56 4.19 -19.22
C THR A 54 -3.80 3.35 -20.47
N TYR A 55 -4.43 2.19 -20.31
CA TYR A 55 -4.81 1.33 -21.43
C TYR A 55 -6.28 0.92 -21.31
N THR A 56 -6.93 0.74 -22.45
CA THR A 56 -8.32 0.31 -22.52
C THR A 56 -8.39 -1.17 -22.89
N TYR A 57 -9.13 -1.94 -22.12
CA TYR A 57 -9.38 -3.36 -22.39
C TYR A 57 -10.86 -3.67 -22.16
N ARG A 58 -11.56 -4.16 -23.20
CA ARG A 58 -13.00 -4.44 -23.19
C ARG A 58 -13.83 -3.26 -22.65
N ASP A 59 -13.61 -2.08 -23.23
CA ASP A 59 -14.26 -0.80 -22.86
C ASP A 59 -14.04 -0.33 -21.41
N LYS A 60 -13.14 -0.98 -20.67
CA LYS A 60 -12.71 -0.57 -19.33
C LYS A 60 -11.32 0.04 -19.39
N LYS A 61 -11.17 1.23 -18.81
CA LYS A 61 -9.88 1.89 -18.63
C LYS A 61 -9.18 1.30 -17.41
N TYR A 62 -7.91 0.98 -17.58
CA TYR A 62 -7.03 0.54 -16.51
C TYR A 62 -5.91 1.57 -16.37
N HIS A 63 -5.64 1.95 -15.12
CA HIS A 63 -4.59 2.89 -14.78
C HIS A 63 -3.49 2.15 -14.03
N PHE A 64 -2.27 2.33 -14.50
CA PHE A 64 -1.06 1.83 -13.87
C PHE A 64 -0.14 3.00 -13.59
N LEU A 65 0.10 3.26 -12.32
CA LEU A 65 0.92 4.33 -11.79
C LEU A 65 2.22 3.75 -11.27
N ILE A 66 3.34 4.40 -11.57
CA ILE A 66 4.66 4.03 -11.07
C ILE A 66 5.29 5.27 -10.44
N ASN A 67 5.71 5.14 -9.19
CA ASN A 67 6.53 6.16 -8.54
C ASN A 67 7.93 6.13 -9.16
N GLY A 68 8.36 7.25 -9.75
CA GLY A 68 9.64 7.35 -10.45
C GLY A 68 10.87 7.39 -9.56
N GLN A 69 10.73 7.58 -8.24
CA GLN A 69 11.85 7.55 -7.30
C GLN A 69 12.07 6.15 -6.71
N THR A 70 10.98 5.46 -6.35
CA THR A 70 11.03 4.17 -5.63
C THR A 70 10.78 2.97 -6.53
N GLY A 71 10.21 3.17 -7.72
CA GLY A 71 9.76 2.09 -8.60
C GLY A 71 8.51 1.35 -8.10
N LYS A 72 7.93 1.75 -6.97
CA LYS A 72 6.67 1.16 -6.48
C LYS A 72 5.55 1.41 -7.48
N HIS A 73 4.80 0.37 -7.80
CA HIS A 73 3.73 0.42 -8.78
C HIS A 73 2.36 0.19 -8.12
N TYR A 74 1.37 0.93 -8.61
CA TYR A 74 -0.02 0.83 -8.18
C TYR A 74 -0.92 0.80 -9.41
N GLY A 75 -1.80 -0.18 -9.51
CA GLY A 75 -2.74 -0.22 -10.62
C GLY A 75 -3.59 -1.47 -10.61
N THR A 76 -4.70 -1.39 -11.32
CA THR A 76 -5.58 -2.54 -11.54
C THR A 76 -5.19 -3.24 -12.85
N LYS A 77 -5.15 -4.58 -12.83
CA LYS A 77 -4.95 -5.39 -14.03
C LYS A 77 -6.26 -6.06 -14.45
N PRO A 78 -6.50 -6.27 -15.75
CA PRO A 78 -7.63 -7.06 -16.20
C PRO A 78 -7.46 -8.51 -15.74
N LEU A 79 -8.46 -9.01 -15.02
CA LEU A 79 -8.51 -10.40 -14.62
C LEU A 79 -9.33 -11.20 -15.63
N SER A 80 -8.80 -12.36 -16.04
CA SER A 80 -9.52 -13.30 -16.88
C SER A 80 -10.27 -14.30 -15.99
N TRP A 81 -11.60 -14.13 -15.90
CA TRP A 81 -12.48 -15.02 -15.15
C TRP A 81 -12.37 -16.48 -15.60
N ALA A 82 -12.14 -16.73 -16.89
CA ALA A 82 -11.93 -18.08 -17.40
C ALA A 82 -10.67 -18.74 -16.81
N LYS A 83 -9.55 -18.00 -16.72
CA LYS A 83 -8.32 -18.51 -16.12
C LYS A 83 -8.48 -18.77 -14.62
N ILE A 84 -9.19 -17.87 -13.93
CA ILE A 84 -9.49 -18.03 -12.49
C ILE A 84 -10.40 -19.24 -12.27
N GLY A 85 -11.45 -19.39 -13.07
CA GLY A 85 -12.38 -20.51 -12.98
C GLY A 85 -11.70 -21.85 -13.25
N LEU A 86 -10.83 -21.93 -14.26
CA LEU A 86 -10.07 -23.14 -14.56
C LEU A 86 -9.10 -23.49 -13.42
N ALA A 87 -8.38 -22.51 -12.86
CA ALA A 87 -7.50 -22.72 -11.73
C ALA A 87 -8.27 -23.21 -10.48
N ALA A 88 -9.44 -22.62 -10.20
CA ALA A 88 -10.30 -23.04 -9.10
C ALA A 88 -10.84 -24.47 -9.29
N ALA A 89 -11.34 -24.79 -10.49
CA ALA A 89 -11.83 -26.12 -10.81
C ALA A 89 -10.74 -27.19 -10.70
N ALA A 90 -9.53 -26.90 -11.18
CA ALA A 90 -8.37 -27.79 -11.05
C ALA A 90 -8.02 -28.03 -9.57
N GLY A 91 -8.03 -27.00 -8.73
CA GLY A 91 -7.80 -27.13 -7.30
C GLY A 91 -8.84 -28.00 -6.60
N ILE A 92 -10.13 -27.81 -6.93
CA ILE A 92 -11.22 -28.63 -6.38
C ILE A 92 -11.08 -30.10 -6.82
N ALA A 93 -10.80 -30.34 -8.10
CA ALA A 93 -10.61 -31.69 -8.61
C ALA A 93 -9.44 -32.41 -7.90
N ALA A 94 -8.32 -31.71 -7.69
CA ALA A 94 -7.18 -32.25 -6.94
C ALA A 94 -7.56 -32.62 -5.50
N LEU A 95 -8.32 -31.77 -4.79
CA LEU A 95 -8.80 -32.06 -3.44
C LEU A 95 -9.73 -33.28 -3.40
N LEU A 96 -10.63 -33.43 -4.37
CA LEU A 96 -11.52 -34.59 -4.46
C LEU A 96 -10.75 -35.90 -4.68
N VAL A 97 -9.72 -35.88 -5.54
CA VAL A 97 -8.86 -37.05 -5.76
C VAL A 97 -8.15 -37.44 -4.46
N VAL A 98 -7.56 -36.47 -3.75
CA VAL A 98 -6.87 -36.73 -2.47
C VAL A 98 -7.85 -37.30 -1.43
N ALA A 99 -9.04 -36.71 -1.30
CA ALA A 99 -10.06 -37.20 -0.36
C ALA A 99 -10.52 -38.62 -0.71
N GLY A 100 -10.72 -38.92 -2.00
CA GLY A 100 -11.09 -40.26 -2.46
C GLY A 100 -10.00 -41.30 -2.19
N VAL A 101 -8.73 -40.96 -2.41
CA VAL A 101 -7.61 -41.85 -2.08
C VAL A 101 -7.51 -42.09 -0.58
N LEU A 102 -7.63 -41.05 0.25
CA LEU A 102 -7.62 -41.19 1.70
C LEU A 102 -8.78 -42.06 2.20
N TRP A 103 -9.98 -41.88 1.64
CA TRP A 103 -11.13 -42.71 1.98
C TRP A 103 -10.92 -44.19 1.63
N LEU A 104 -10.21 -44.47 0.53
CA LEU A 104 -9.90 -45.84 0.10
C LEU A 104 -8.77 -46.50 0.92
N LEU A 105 -7.94 -45.69 1.59
CA LEU A 105 -6.85 -46.14 2.45
C LEU A 105 -7.26 -46.36 3.92
N VAL A 106 -8.41 -45.83 4.35
CA VAL A 106 -8.99 -45.98 5.69
C VAL A 106 -9.96 -47.15 5.71
#